data_AF-A0A224YN34-F1
#
_entry.id   AF-A0A224YN34-F1
#
_cell.length_a   1.000
_cell.length_b   1.000
_cell.length_c   1.000
_cell.angle_alpha   90.00
_cell.angle_beta   90.00
_cell.angle_gamma   90.00
#
_symmetry.space_group_name_H-M   'P 1'
#
loop_
_entity.id
_entity.type
_entity.pdbx_description
1 polymer ?
#
loop_
_entity_poly.entity_id
_entity_poly.type
_entity_poly.pdbx_seq_one_letter_code
_entity_poly.pdbx_strand_id
1 'polypeptide(L)'
;MNDPGWNIATSNSTNSYKFLVLFSDANCLILAEKLLSRTVERPWLRCSMWLPRHRITKPPKCCLFVFELLCAYMDDDVEVFEPSCLQNTTKFPKST
;
A
#
# COMPACT_ATOMS: atom_id res chain seq x y z
N MET A 1 -14.95 -11.24 -22.56
CA MET A 1 -15.93 -11.45 -21.47
C MET A 1 -15.34 -12.44 -20.49
N ASN A 2 -15.36 -12.04 -19.21
CA ASN A 2 -15.21 -12.83 -17.99
C ASN A 2 -13.78 -13.02 -17.44
N ASP A 3 -13.34 -11.94 -16.79
CA ASP A 3 -12.51 -11.94 -15.59
C ASP A 3 -13.32 -12.45 -14.38
N PRO A 4 -12.79 -13.33 -13.54
CA PRO A 4 -13.11 -13.39 -12.13
C PRO A 4 -11.81 -13.07 -11.35
N GLY A 5 -11.71 -11.88 -10.78
CA GLY A 5 -12.36 -11.63 -9.50
C GLY A 5 -11.47 -12.02 -8.33
N TRP A 6 -10.81 -11.02 -7.76
CA TRP A 6 -10.59 -10.86 -6.31
C TRP A 6 -9.97 -12.04 -5.55
N ASN A 7 -8.63 -12.05 -5.44
CA ASN A 7 -7.94 -12.82 -4.40
C ASN A 7 -8.10 -12.10 -3.05
N ILE A 8 -9.29 -12.23 -2.42
CA ILE A 8 -9.40 -12.02 -0.97
C ILE A 8 -8.57 -13.11 -0.33
N ALA A 9 -7.62 -12.72 0.51
CA ALA A 9 -6.73 -13.60 1.25
C ALA A 9 -7.54 -14.51 2.20
N THR A 10 -8.03 -15.63 1.68
CA THR A 10 -8.58 -16.74 2.46
C THR A 10 -7.69 -17.96 2.24
N SER A 11 -6.61 -18.07 3.01
CA SER A 11 -6.09 -19.39 3.37
C SER A 11 -5.38 -19.33 4.71
N ASN A 12 -5.77 -20.27 5.58
CA ASN A 12 -5.42 -20.45 6.98
C ASN A 12 -3.97 -20.94 7.16
N SER A 13 -3.01 -20.23 6.56
CA SER A 13 -1.58 -20.42 6.77
C SER A 13 -1.03 -19.09 7.26
N THR A 14 -0.18 -19.11 8.28
CA THR A 14 0.65 -17.96 8.63
C THR A 14 1.64 -17.72 7.49
N ASN A 15 1.17 -17.17 6.37
CA ASN A 15 2.00 -16.71 5.27
C ASN A 15 2.83 -15.56 5.83
N SER A 16 4.07 -15.86 6.19
CA SER A 16 5.03 -14.84 6.59
C SER A 16 5.38 -14.02 5.35
N TYR A 17 4.65 -12.93 5.12
CA TYR A 17 4.98 -11.99 4.05
C TYR A 17 6.28 -11.27 4.41
N LYS A 18 7.22 -11.24 3.48
CA LYS A 18 8.48 -10.50 3.61
C LYS A 18 8.49 -9.38 2.59
N PHE A 19 8.64 -8.15 3.08
CA PHE A 19 8.73 -6.97 2.25
C PHE A 19 10.14 -6.37 2.36
N LEU A 20 10.63 -5.84 1.25
CA LEU A 20 11.76 -4.92 1.28
C LEU A 20 11.27 -3.58 1.81
N VAL A 21 12.00 -3.00 2.76
CA VAL A 21 11.81 -1.60 3.16
C VAL A 21 12.64 -0.74 2.22
N LEU A 22 11.99 -0.04 1.31
CA LEU A 22 12.67 0.84 0.36
C LEU A 22 12.95 2.22 0.97
N PHE A 23 12.02 2.70 1.78
CA PHE A 23 12.15 3.98 2.50
C PHE A 23 11.28 3.98 3.75
N SER A 24 11.74 4.65 4.81
CA SER A 24 10.95 4.87 6.02
C SER A 24 11.34 6.19 6.68
N ASP A 25 10.35 6.99 7.04
CA ASP A 25 10.48 8.13 7.93
C ASP A 25 9.29 8.21 8.90
N ALA A 26 9.17 9.30 9.66
CA ALA A 26 8.05 9.50 10.58
C ALA A 26 6.68 9.76 9.89
N ASN A 27 6.67 10.00 8.57
CA ASN A 27 5.50 10.40 7.79
C ASN A 27 5.08 9.38 6.73
N CYS A 28 5.91 8.41 6.38
CA CYS A 28 5.60 7.36 5.42
C CYS A 28 6.52 6.14 5.53
N LEU A 29 6.00 5.01 5.04
CA LEU A 29 6.73 3.76 4.86
C LEU A 29 6.49 3.26 3.44
N ILE A 30 7.56 2.98 2.70
CA ILE A 30 7.49 2.44 1.34
C ILE A 30 8.05 1.02 1.36
N LEU A 31 7.19 0.08 1.00
CA LEU A 31 7.46 -1.35 0.99
C LEU A 31 7.43 -1.87 -0.44
N ALA A 32 8.22 -2.90 -0.73
CA ALA A 32 8.15 -3.64 -1.97
C ALA A 32 8.13 -5.15 -1.76
N GLU A 33 7.29 -5.83 -2.50
CA GLU A 33 7.29 -7.28 -2.67
C GLU A 33 8.05 -7.63 -3.96
N LYS A 34 9.00 -8.56 -3.87
CA LYS A 34 9.67 -9.11 -5.05
C LYS A 34 8.76 -10.16 -5.69
N LEU A 35 8.23 -9.87 -6.88
CA LEU A 35 7.56 -10.89 -7.67
C LEU A 35 8.61 -11.82 -8.29
N LEU A 36 8.68 -13.06 -7.79
CA LEU A 36 9.51 -14.11 -8.37
C LEU A 36 8.80 -14.66 -9.63
N SER A 37 8.86 -13.94 -10.75
CA SER A 37 8.46 -14.50 -12.04
C SER A 37 9.67 -15.16 -12.71
N ARG A 38 9.55 -16.45 -13.07
CA ARG A 38 10.63 -17.22 -13.71
C ARG A 38 10.91 -16.79 -15.17
N THR A 39 10.09 -15.91 -15.73
CA THR A 39 10.05 -15.60 -17.17
C THR A 39 10.37 -14.15 -17.52
N VAL A 40 10.69 -13.28 -16.56
CA VAL A 40 10.92 -11.85 -16.83
C VAL A 40 12.31 -11.43 -16.35
N GLU A 41 13.12 -10.85 -17.24
CA GLU A 41 14.51 -10.42 -17.00
C GLU A 41 14.62 -9.27 -15.98
N ARG A 42 13.53 -8.53 -15.73
CA ARG A 42 13.46 -7.54 -14.65
C ARG A 42 12.59 -8.05 -13.51
N PRO A 43 13.09 -8.06 -12.26
CA PRO A 43 12.25 -8.29 -11.10
C PRO A 43 11.26 -7.13 -10.98
N TRP A 44 9.99 -7.39 -11.27
CA TRP A 44 8.93 -6.42 -11.02
C TRP A 44 8.73 -6.33 -9.50
N LEU A 45 8.84 -5.12 -8.97
CA LEU A 45 8.56 -4.83 -7.56
C LEU A 45 7.11 -4.37 -7.46
N ARG A 46 6.30 -5.06 -6.65
CA ARG A 46 5.00 -4.50 -6.25
C ARG A 46 5.23 -3.62 -5.04
N CYS A 47 5.13 -2.32 -5.24
CA CYS A 47 5.31 -1.36 -4.16
C CYS A 47 4.00 -0.99 -3.48
N SER A 48 4.09 -0.58 -2.22
CA SER A 48 3.02 0.10 -1.49
C SER A 48 3.60 1.21 -0.64
N MET A 49 2.90 2.35 -0.60
CA MET A 49 3.21 3.46 0.29
C MET A 49 2.15 3.53 1.38
N TRP A 50 2.63 3.64 2.61
CA TRP A 50 1.81 3.71 3.81
C TRP A 50 2.00 5.07 4.45
N LEU A 51 0.88 5.72 4.78
CA LEU A 51 0.87 7.03 5.41
C LEU A 51 0.17 6.95 6.77
N PRO A 52 0.65 7.65 7.81
CA PRO A 52 -0.07 7.77 9.06
C PRO A 52 -1.33 8.62 8.84
N ARG A 53 -2.34 8.40 9.69
CA ARG A 53 -3.65 9.08 9.59
C ARG A 53 -3.58 10.60 9.46
N HIS A 54 -2.64 11.24 10.15
CA HIS A 54 -2.49 12.70 10.13
C HIS A 54 -1.87 13.26 8.83
N ARG A 55 -1.36 12.38 7.94
CA ARG A 55 -0.79 12.73 6.63
C ARG A 55 -1.57 12.20 5.44
N ILE A 56 -2.48 11.24 5.64
CA ILE A 56 -3.13 10.53 4.54
C ILE A 56 -3.94 11.44 3.60
N THR A 57 -4.53 12.53 4.12
CA THR A 57 -5.27 13.52 3.32
C THR A 57 -4.37 14.56 2.65
N LYS A 58 -3.12 14.68 3.09
CA LYS A 58 -2.12 15.59 2.53
C LYS A 58 -0.72 14.95 2.61
N PRO A 59 -0.43 13.98 1.73
CA PRO A 59 0.84 13.27 1.74
C PRO A 59 2.02 14.26 1.59
N PRO A 60 3.14 14.08 2.32
CA PRO A 60 4.32 14.89 2.13
C PRO A 60 4.94 14.70 0.74
N LYS A 61 5.39 15.79 0.12
CA LYS A 61 6.04 15.75 -1.20
C LYS A 61 7.28 14.84 -1.25
N CYS A 62 8.03 14.74 -0.15
CA CYS A 62 9.19 13.86 -0.09
C CYS A 62 8.80 12.38 -0.24
N CYS A 63 7.71 11.96 0.42
CA CYS A 63 7.20 10.60 0.33
C CYS A 63 6.69 10.28 -1.08
N LEU A 64 5.93 11.21 -1.68
CA LEU A 64 5.45 11.08 -3.07
C LEU A 64 6.62 10.95 -4.05
N PHE A 65 7.58 11.87 -3.95
CA PHE A 65 8.75 11.88 -4.83
C PHE A 65 9.58 10.59 -4.74
N VAL A 66 9.84 10.10 -3.52
CA VAL A 66 10.59 8.85 -3.33
C VAL A 66 9.80 7.66 -3.86
N PHE A 67 8.48 7.64 -3.67
CA PHE A 67 7.62 6.58 -4.20
C PHE A 67 7.63 6.56 -5.73
N GLU A 68 7.45 7.71 -6.37
CA GLU A 68 7.50 7.85 -7.83
C GLU A 68 8.86 7.39 -8.37
N LEU A 69 9.95 7.86 -7.76
CA LEU A 69 11.32 7.53 -8.19
C LEU A 69 11.63 6.03 -8.08
N LEU A 70 11.20 5.38 -7.00
CA LEU A 70 11.58 3.99 -6.71
C LEU A 70 10.61 2.96 -7.30
N CYS A 71 9.35 3.34 -7.52
CA CYS A 71 8.27 2.38 -7.74
C CYS A 71 7.34 2.71 -8.91
N ALA A 72 7.05 3.98 -9.18
CA ALA A 72 6.10 4.37 -10.24
C ALA A 72 6.77 4.93 -11.50
N TYR A 73 8.09 4.78 -11.64
CA TYR A 73 8.84 5.40 -12.73
C TYR A 73 8.47 4.88 -14.13
N MET A 74 7.68 3.81 -14.25
CA MET A 74 7.20 3.26 -15.54
C MET A 74 5.81 2.61 -15.45
N ASP A 75 5.12 2.69 -14.30
CA ASP A 75 3.89 1.94 -14.02
C ASP A 75 2.80 2.86 -13.45
N ASP A 76 1.54 2.56 -13.75
CA ASP A 76 0.39 3.29 -13.21
C ASP A 76 0.28 3.07 -11.68
N ASP A 77 0.06 4.14 -10.94
CA ASP A 77 -0.26 4.07 -9.52
C ASP A 77 -1.76 3.81 -9.31
N VAL A 78 -2.08 3.02 -8.28
CA VAL A 78 -3.47 2.78 -7.86
C VAL A 78 -3.66 3.39 -6.49
N GLU A 79 -4.47 4.44 -6.42
CA GLU A 79 -4.87 5.02 -5.13
C GLU A 79 -5.91 4.12 -4.46
N VAL A 80 -5.53 3.53 -3.32
CA VAL A 80 -6.39 2.61 -2.56
C VAL A 80 -7.14 3.33 -1.43
N PHE A 81 -6.67 4.51 -1.02
CA PHE A 81 -7.29 5.27 0.05
C PHE A 81 -8.43 6.12 -0.50
N GLU A 82 -9.59 6.04 0.16
CA GLU A 82 -10.71 6.95 -0.07
C GLU A 82 -10.99 7.77 1.18
N PRO A 83 -11.49 9.03 1.04
CA PRO A 83 -11.89 9.84 2.19
C PRO A 83 -12.93 9.15 3.09
N SER A 84 -13.75 8.25 2.53
CA SER A 84 -14.73 7.42 3.25
C SER A 84 -14.08 6.48 4.28
N CYS A 85 -12.82 6.11 4.10
CA CYS A 85 -12.06 5.28 5.04
C CYS A 85 -11.77 5.99 6.37
N LEU A 86 -11.84 7.32 6.41
CA LEU A 86 -11.74 8.07 7.66
C LEU A 86 -13.06 7.97 8.42
N GLN A 87 -13.23 6.89 9.18
CA GLN A 87 -14.31 6.87 10.16
C GLN A 87 -14.05 7.98 11.18
N ASN A 88 -15.00 8.93 11.24
CA ASN A 88 -15.09 9.85 12.36
C ASN A 88 -15.41 9.00 13.57
N THR A 89 -14.47 8.91 14.52
CA THR A 89 -14.73 8.41 15.87
C THR A 89 -15.62 9.42 16.60
N THR A 90 -16.82 9.69 16.08
CA THR A 90 -17.84 10.46 16.75
C THR A 90 -18.75 9.49 17.46
N LYS A 91 -18.51 9.40 18.77
CA LYS A 91 -19.44 9.01 19.83
C LYS A 91 -19.98 7.58 19.72
N PHE A 92 -19.27 6.63 20.35
CA PHE A 92 -20.00 5.58 21.05
C PHE A 92 -20.92 6.26 22.07
N PRO A 93 -22.26 6.12 21.98
CA PRO A 93 -23.12 6.55 23.06
C PRO A 93 -22.73 5.74 24.30
N LYS A 94 -22.40 6.44 25.40
CA LYS A 94 -22.33 5.80 26.71
C LYS A 94 -23.70 5.18 26.96
N SER A 95 -23.79 3.85 27.00
CA SER A 95 -24.97 3.18 27.53
C SER A 95 -25.09 3.62 28.98
N THR A 96 -26.14 4.38 29.29
CA THR A 96 -26.58 4.63 30.66
C THR A 96 -27.57 3.55 31.04
#